data_AF-A0A1G0K6G4-F1
#
_entry.id   AF-A0A1G0K6G4-F1
#
_cell.length_a   1.000
_cell.length_b   1.000
_cell.length_c   1.000
_cell.angle_alpha   90.00
_cell.angle_beta   90.00
_cell.angle_gamma   90.00
#
_symmetry.space_group_name_H-M   'P 1'
#
loop_
_entity.id
_entity.type
_entity.pdbx_description
1 polymer ?
#
loop_
_entity_poly.entity_id
_entity_poly.type
_entity_poly.pdbx_seq_one_letter_code
_entity_poly.pdbx_strand_id
1 'polypeptide(L)'
;MALMLTLAAFGNITMSDGGFGAVQGAIGMQTTYQHPNGMWRAIESPVLIWMAFGLITLCEISAAVLCWIGAIKMWGSKSSKEQFHTAKASAYLGLGVAACLYFIGFLVIAQEYFLMWQSTKLNVLPDAFRIFASAVLIALWVNTDD
;
A
#
# COMPACT_ATOMS: atom_id res chain seq x y z
N MET A 1 -1.31 -11.72 -3.12
CA MET A 1 -0.67 -10.41 -2.85
C MET A 1 0.34 -10.00 -3.93
N ALA A 2 1.40 -10.79 -4.18
CA ALA A 2 2.48 -10.44 -5.11
C ALA A 2 2.00 -9.92 -6.49
N LEU A 3 1.15 -10.69 -7.18
CA LEU A 3 0.62 -10.31 -8.50
C LEU A 3 -0.20 -9.01 -8.45
N MET A 4 -1.07 -8.87 -7.45
CA MET A 4 -1.91 -7.67 -7.31
C MET A 4 -1.06 -6.41 -7.12
N LEU A 5 -0.04 -6.47 -6.25
CA LEU A 5 0.88 -5.34 -6.03
C LEU A 5 1.75 -5.06 -7.27
N THR A 6 2.09 -6.09 -8.04
CA THR A 6 2.80 -5.93 -9.32
C THR A 6 1.94 -5.14 -10.31
N LEU A 7 0.64 -5.46 -10.40
CA LEU A 7 -0.29 -4.75 -11.28
C LEU A 7 -0.57 -3.32 -10.79
N ALA A 8 -0.66 -3.11 -9.46
CA ALA A 8 -0.78 -1.77 -8.89
C ALA A 8 0.43 -0.89 -9.24
N ALA A 9 1.65 -1.39 -8.99
CA ALA A 9 2.89 -0.70 -9.34
C ALA A 9 3.01 -0.45 -10.85
N PHE A 10 2.64 -1.43 -11.67
CA PHE A 10 2.62 -1.29 -13.13
C PHE A 10 1.66 -0.18 -13.59
N GLY A 11 0.46 -0.12 -13.02
CA GLY A 11 -0.50 0.96 -13.26
C GLY A 11 0.08 2.32 -12.88
N ASN A 12 0.69 2.43 -11.70
CA ASN A 12 1.34 3.66 -11.24
C ASN A 12 2.48 4.11 -12.17
N ILE A 13 3.29 3.19 -12.69
CA ILE A 13 4.39 3.53 -13.61
C ILE A 13 3.87 3.94 -14.99
N THR A 14 2.88 3.24 -15.53
CA THR A 14 2.41 3.43 -16.91
C THR A 14 1.40 4.57 -17.06
N MET A 15 0.68 4.90 -15.98
CA MET A 15 -0.32 5.97 -15.92
C MET A 15 -0.02 6.90 -14.74
N SER A 16 1.21 7.42 -14.71
CA SER A 16 1.73 8.20 -13.58
C SER A 16 0.99 9.52 -13.34
N ASP A 17 0.37 10.08 -14.37
CA ASP A 17 -0.49 11.26 -14.31
C ASP A 17 -1.73 11.01 -13.43
N GLY A 18 -2.38 9.86 -13.62
CA GLY A 18 -3.51 9.44 -12.79
C GLY A 18 -3.12 9.22 -11.33
N GLY A 19 -1.99 8.53 -11.10
CA GLY A 19 -1.45 8.29 -9.77
C GLY A 19 -1.05 9.58 -9.04
N PHE A 20 -0.35 10.48 -9.73
CA PHE A 20 -0.01 11.82 -9.21
C PHE A 20 -1.26 12.61 -8.86
N GLY A 21 -2.26 12.66 -9.75
CA GLY A 21 -3.52 13.38 -9.53
C GLY A 21 -4.30 12.85 -8.32
N ALA A 22 -4.30 11.53 -8.10
CA ALA A 22 -4.91 10.94 -6.92
C ALA A 22 -4.21 11.37 -5.62
N VAL A 23 -2.87 11.34 -5.60
CA VAL A 23 -2.08 11.80 -4.43
C VAL A 23 -2.27 13.30 -4.20
N GLN A 24 -2.23 14.11 -5.26
CA GLN A 24 -2.48 15.55 -5.21
C GLN A 24 -3.85 15.85 -4.60
N GLY A 25 -4.88 15.14 -5.04
CA GLY A 25 -6.24 15.29 -4.54
C GLY A 25 -6.41 14.89 -3.07
N ALA A 26 -5.65 13.88 -2.63
CA ALA A 26 -5.64 13.42 -1.24
C ALA A 26 -4.91 14.40 -0.32
N ILE A 27 -3.63 14.69 -0.58
CA ILE A 27 -2.80 15.49 0.35
C ILE A 27 -3.01 17.00 0.19
N GLY A 28 -3.48 17.45 -0.98
CA GLY A 28 -3.85 18.83 -1.21
C GLY A 28 -5.27 19.17 -0.71
N MET A 29 -6.03 18.18 -0.22
CA MET A 29 -7.32 18.36 0.45
C MET A 29 -8.38 19.13 -0.37
N GLN A 30 -8.25 19.22 -1.71
CA GLN A 30 -9.12 20.06 -2.55
C GLN A 30 -10.55 19.54 -2.64
N THR A 31 -10.77 18.27 -2.29
CA THR A 31 -12.08 17.61 -2.32
C THR A 31 -12.69 17.40 -0.94
N THR A 32 -12.06 17.95 0.11
CA THR A 32 -12.57 17.95 1.50
C THR A 32 -13.56 19.11 1.71
N TYR A 33 -14.08 19.28 2.92
CA TYR A 33 -14.96 20.41 3.25
C TYR A 33 -14.26 21.77 3.27
N GLN A 34 -12.94 21.80 3.16
CA GLN A 34 -12.12 23.02 3.18
C GLN A 34 -12.36 23.94 4.38
N HIS A 35 -12.62 23.34 5.54
CA HIS A 35 -12.82 24.10 6.78
C HIS A 35 -11.57 24.96 7.10
N PRO A 36 -11.70 26.27 7.41
CA PRO A 36 -10.55 27.16 7.60
C PRO A 36 -9.51 26.64 8.61
N ASN A 37 -9.99 26.02 9.69
CA ASN A 37 -9.13 25.47 10.74
C ASN A 37 -8.48 24.10 10.40
N GLY A 38 -8.79 23.52 9.23
CA GLY A 38 -8.25 22.23 8.79
C GLY A 38 -7.23 22.35 7.66
N MET A 39 -7.32 23.40 6.84
CA MET A 39 -6.54 23.53 5.60
C MET A 39 -5.04 23.82 5.81
N TRP A 40 -4.61 24.14 7.02
CA TRP A 40 -3.18 24.30 7.34
C TRP A 40 -2.35 23.03 7.10
N ARG A 41 -3.00 21.87 6.98
CA ARG A 41 -2.37 20.57 6.71
C ARG A 41 -2.10 20.33 5.23
N ALA A 42 -2.78 21.04 4.33
CA ALA A 42 -2.77 20.75 2.91
C ALA A 42 -1.37 20.94 2.30
N ILE A 43 -0.99 20.03 1.42
CA ILE A 43 0.28 20.07 0.69
C ILE A 43 0.01 20.27 -0.79
N GLU A 44 0.46 21.42 -1.32
CA GLU A 44 0.27 21.78 -2.74
C GLU A 44 1.57 21.74 -3.55
N SER A 45 2.72 21.58 -2.90
CA SER A 45 4.03 21.52 -3.58
C SER A 45 4.11 20.32 -4.53
N PRO A 46 4.28 20.53 -5.85
CA PRO A 46 4.37 19.43 -6.82
C PRO A 46 5.51 18.46 -6.51
N VAL A 47 6.62 18.96 -5.95
CA VAL A 47 7.77 18.13 -5.57
C VAL A 47 7.40 17.17 -4.43
N LEU A 48 6.71 17.67 -3.40
CA LEU A 48 6.25 16.83 -2.28
C LEU A 48 5.24 15.78 -2.74
N ILE A 49 4.34 16.15 -3.66
CA ILE A 49 3.35 15.21 -4.24
C ILE A 49 4.07 14.10 -5.04
N TRP A 50 5.03 14.46 -5.89
CA TRP A 50 5.83 13.47 -6.63
C TRP A 50 6.62 12.55 -5.71
N MET A 51 7.19 13.08 -4.62
CA MET A 51 7.89 12.25 -3.64
C MET A 51 6.94 11.28 -2.92
N ALA A 52 5.75 11.74 -2.52
CA ALA A 52 4.74 10.88 -1.91
C ALA A 52 4.27 9.77 -2.87
N PHE A 53 3.97 10.13 -4.12
CA PHE A 53 3.59 9.19 -5.17
C PHE A 53 4.70 8.17 -5.47
N GLY A 54 5.94 8.64 -5.58
CA GLY A 54 7.12 7.79 -5.78
C GLY A 54 7.33 6.82 -4.62
N LEU A 55 7.15 7.27 -3.38
CA LEU A 55 7.26 6.41 -2.20
C LEU A 55 6.18 5.32 -2.16
N ILE A 56 4.92 5.66 -2.49
CA ILE A 56 3.84 4.67 -2.61
C ILE A 56 4.21 3.59 -3.64
N THR A 57 4.58 4.02 -4.84
CA THR A 57 4.96 3.13 -5.94
C THR A 57 6.16 2.25 -5.55
N LEU A 58 7.18 2.81 -4.91
CA LEU A 58 8.36 2.07 -4.43
C LEU A 58 7.99 1.00 -3.39
N CYS A 59 7.09 1.34 -2.45
CA CYS A 59 6.59 0.38 -1.46
C CYS A 59 5.81 -0.76 -2.13
N GLU A 60 4.96 -0.48 -3.12
CA GLU A 60 4.26 -1.51 -3.89
C GLU A 60 5.22 -2.45 -4.62
N ILE A 61 6.24 -1.91 -5.30
CA ILE A 61 7.28 -2.70 -5.99
C ILE A 61 8.04 -3.57 -4.98
N SER A 62 8.48 -2.97 -3.88
CA SER A 62 9.26 -3.67 -2.84
C SER A 62 8.46 -4.82 -2.23
N ALA A 63 7.19 -4.55 -1.88
CA ALA A 63 6.28 -5.57 -1.36
C ALA A 63 6.01 -6.67 -2.39
N ALA A 64 5.78 -6.32 -3.66
CA ALA A 64 5.58 -7.29 -4.74
C ALA A 64 6.79 -8.23 -4.90
N VAL A 65 8.00 -7.67 -4.99
CA VAL A 65 9.25 -8.43 -5.15
C VAL A 65 9.47 -9.37 -3.96
N LEU A 66 9.32 -8.87 -2.74
CA LEU A 66 9.48 -9.69 -1.52
C LEU A 66 8.45 -10.82 -1.46
N CYS A 67 7.19 -10.54 -1.80
CA CYS A 67 6.15 -11.58 -1.86
C CYS A 67 6.41 -12.61 -2.95
N TRP A 68 6.93 -12.22 -4.13
CA TRP A 68 7.33 -13.16 -5.18
C TRP A 68 8.48 -14.07 -4.72
N ILE A 69 9.53 -13.48 -4.13
CA ILE A 69 10.65 -14.24 -3.57
C ILE A 69 10.15 -15.23 -2.51
N GLY A 70 9.29 -14.77 -1.59
CA GLY A 70 8.69 -15.63 -0.57
C GLY A 70 7.88 -16.78 -1.18
N ALA A 71 7.01 -16.49 -2.15
CA ALA A 71 6.20 -17.51 -2.83
C ALA A 71 7.07 -18.57 -3.54
N ILE A 72 8.10 -18.15 -4.27
CA ILE A 72 9.02 -19.05 -4.99
C ILE A 72 9.79 -19.94 -4.00
N LYS A 73 10.33 -19.35 -2.91
CA LYS A 73 11.06 -20.09 -1.88
C LYS A 73 10.17 -21.12 -1.19
N MET A 74 8.97 -20.70 -0.76
CA MET A 74 8.01 -21.59 -0.10
C MET A 74 7.60 -22.75 -1.02
N TRP A 75 7.37 -22.47 -2.31
CA TRP A 75 7.04 -23.51 -3.28
C TRP A 75 8.16 -24.54 -3.46
N GLY A 76 9.41 -24.08 -3.53
CA GLY A 76 10.58 -24.95 -3.63
C GLY A 76 10.84 -25.79 -2.37
N SER A 77 10.49 -25.26 -1.19
CA SER A 77 10.72 -25.90 0.11
C SER A 77 9.54 -26.71 0.65
N LYS A 78 8.50 -26.96 -0.15
CA LYS A 78 7.27 -27.66 0.28
C LYS A 78 7.47 -29.06 0.88
N SER A 79 8.61 -29.69 0.62
CA SER A 79 8.93 -31.05 1.11
C SER A 79 9.68 -31.07 2.44
N SER A 80 10.08 -29.92 2.98
CA SER A 80 10.80 -29.80 4.25
C SER A 80 10.19 -28.69 5.12
N LYS A 81 9.64 -29.08 6.27
CA LYS A 81 8.99 -28.16 7.22
C LYS A 81 9.95 -27.07 7.71
N GLU A 82 11.20 -27.42 7.99
CA GLU A 82 12.24 -26.48 8.43
C GLU A 82 12.56 -25.44 7.34
N GLN A 83 12.80 -25.90 6.10
CA GLN A 83 13.10 -24.99 4.99
C GLN A 83 11.90 -24.12 4.63
N PHE A 84 10.68 -24.67 4.70
CA PHE A 84 9.45 -23.93 4.48
C PHE A 84 9.28 -22.81 5.51
N HIS A 85 9.52 -23.10 6.80
CA HIS A 85 9.47 -22.10 7.87
C HIS A 85 10.45 -20.93 7.61
N THR A 86 11.70 -21.20 7.22
CA THR A 86 12.66 -20.15 6.87
C THR A 86 12.24 -19.37 5.62
N ALA A 87 11.61 -20.03 4.64
CA ALA A 87 11.13 -19.41 3.41
C ALA A 87 10.01 -18.38 3.64
N LYS A 88 9.21 -18.52 4.72
CA LYS A 88 8.13 -17.59 5.07
C LYS A 88 8.63 -16.16 5.32
N ALA A 89 9.88 -15.98 5.79
CA ALA A 89 10.43 -14.67 6.17
C ALA A 89 10.33 -13.61 5.06
N SER A 90 10.66 -13.97 3.80
CA SER A 90 10.56 -13.03 2.68
C SER A 90 9.10 -12.65 2.38
N ALA A 91 8.17 -13.60 2.50
CA ALA A 91 6.74 -13.33 2.33
C ALA A 91 6.22 -12.39 3.42
N TYR A 92 6.61 -12.60 4.69
CA TYR A 92 6.24 -11.72 5.79
C TYR A 92 6.73 -10.29 5.62
N LEU A 93 7.97 -10.10 5.19
CA LEU A 93 8.50 -8.76 4.93
C LEU A 93 7.68 -8.06 3.84
N GLY A 94 7.37 -8.74 2.74
CA GLY A 94 6.55 -8.17 1.66
C GLY A 94 5.13 -7.83 2.11
N LEU A 95 4.48 -8.74 2.86
CA LEU A 95 3.15 -8.52 3.44
C LEU A 95 3.14 -7.38 4.46
N GLY A 96 4.21 -7.27 5.27
CA GLY A 96 4.39 -6.19 6.23
C GLY A 96 4.53 -4.83 5.56
N VAL A 97 5.35 -4.72 4.51
CA VAL A 97 5.46 -3.47 3.71
C VAL A 97 4.11 -3.09 3.13
N ALA A 98 3.37 -4.03 2.53
CA ALA A 98 2.02 -3.77 2.03
C ALA A 98 1.07 -3.32 3.14
N ALA A 99 1.03 -4.02 4.27
CA ALA A 99 0.18 -3.67 5.41
C ALA A 99 0.50 -2.26 5.93
N CYS A 100 1.78 -1.92 6.09
CA CYS A 100 2.20 -0.58 6.51
C CYS A 100 1.81 0.49 5.48
N LEU A 101 2.02 0.25 4.19
CA LEU A 101 1.65 1.20 3.14
C LEU A 101 0.15 1.50 3.18
N TYR A 102 -0.70 0.47 3.12
CA TYR A 102 -2.15 0.69 3.02
C TYR A 102 -2.77 1.11 4.35
N PHE A 103 -2.25 0.65 5.50
CA PHE A 103 -2.74 1.11 6.80
C PHE A 103 -2.21 2.51 7.13
N ILE A 104 -0.90 2.70 7.22
CA ILE A 104 -0.31 3.96 7.67
C ILE A 104 -0.47 5.04 6.59
N GLY A 105 -0.16 4.72 5.33
CA GLY A 105 -0.22 5.69 4.23
C GLY A 105 -1.65 6.13 3.91
N PHE A 106 -2.57 5.17 3.75
CA PHE A 106 -3.94 5.49 3.31
C PHE A 106 -4.92 5.64 4.47
N LEU A 107 -5.01 4.66 5.38
CA LEU A 107 -6.02 4.68 6.45
C LEU A 107 -5.67 5.58 7.65
N VAL A 108 -4.40 5.93 7.86
CA VAL A 108 -3.99 6.87 8.92
C VAL A 108 -3.67 8.24 8.32
N ILE A 109 -2.71 8.32 7.41
CA ILE A 109 -2.25 9.61 6.87
C ILE A 109 -3.29 10.22 5.93
N ALA A 110 -3.67 9.54 4.83
CA ALA A 110 -4.63 10.13 3.89
C ALA A 110 -6.02 10.30 4.53
N GLN A 111 -6.54 9.27 5.19
CA GLN A 111 -7.86 9.32 5.82
C GLN A 111 -7.94 10.33 6.95
N GLU A 112 -7.11 10.22 8.00
CA GLU A 112 -7.29 10.99 9.24
C GLU A 112 -6.52 12.31 9.25
N TYR A 113 -5.27 12.33 8.79
CA TYR A 113 -4.49 13.57 8.77
C TYR A 113 -5.01 14.53 7.70
N PHE A 114 -5.17 14.05 6.46
CA PHE A 114 -5.66 14.84 5.32
C PHE A 114 -7.18 14.81 5.14
N LEU A 115 -7.92 14.21 6.08
CA LEU A 115 -9.39 14.23 6.10
C LEU A 115 -10.04 13.65 4.83
N MET A 116 -9.40 12.68 4.18
CA MET A 116 -9.88 12.10 2.92
C MET A 116 -11.26 11.43 3.07
N TRP A 117 -11.66 11.05 4.29
CA TRP A 117 -13.01 10.57 4.57
C TRP A 117 -14.12 11.59 4.23
N GLN A 118 -13.79 12.89 4.12
CA GLN A 118 -14.72 13.93 3.67
C GLN A 118 -14.91 13.96 2.15
N SER A 119 -13.98 13.37 1.39
CA SER A 119 -14.01 13.41 -0.07
C SER A 119 -15.01 12.41 -0.62
N THR A 120 -16.04 12.90 -1.31
CA THR A 120 -16.98 12.05 -2.05
C THR A 120 -16.49 11.67 -3.45
N LYS A 121 -15.42 12.32 -3.93
CA LYS A 121 -14.86 12.13 -5.27
C LYS A 121 -13.72 11.12 -5.31
N LEU A 122 -12.92 11.02 -4.25
CA LEU A 122 -11.79 10.09 -4.13
C LEU A 122 -12.11 8.99 -3.11
N ASN A 123 -12.76 7.92 -3.56
CA ASN A 123 -13.16 6.81 -2.69
C ASN A 123 -12.19 5.60 -2.80
N VAL A 124 -10.94 5.78 -2.36
CA VAL A 124 -9.93 4.70 -2.36
C VAL A 124 -9.76 4.03 -0.97
N LEU A 125 -10.41 4.56 0.07
CA LEU A 125 -10.28 4.06 1.44
C LEU A 125 -10.81 2.62 1.61
N PRO A 126 -11.95 2.21 1.01
CA PRO A 126 -12.41 0.83 1.08
C PRO A 126 -11.42 -0.14 0.41
N ASP A 127 -10.82 0.27 -0.71
CA ASP A 127 -9.80 -0.53 -1.40
C ASP A 127 -8.53 -0.65 -0.56
N ALA A 128 -8.07 0.44 0.06
CA ALA A 128 -6.93 0.43 0.97
C ALA A 128 -7.16 -0.54 2.15
N PHE A 129 -8.35 -0.49 2.76
CA PHE A 129 -8.72 -1.44 3.81
C PHE A 129 -8.73 -2.88 3.31
N ARG A 130 -9.31 -3.16 2.13
CA ARG A 130 -9.31 -4.50 1.55
C ARG A 130 -7.90 -5.04 1.36
N ILE A 131 -6.97 -4.21 0.87
CA ILE A 131 -5.59 -4.64 0.63
C ILE A 131 -4.85 -4.87 1.95
N PHE A 132 -4.98 -3.94 2.91
CA PHE A 132 -4.44 -4.11 4.26
C PHE A 132 -4.96 -5.41 4.91
N ALA A 133 -6.27 -5.62 4.94
CA ALA A 133 -6.89 -6.81 5.51
C ALA A 133 -6.42 -8.08 4.80
N SER A 134 -6.33 -8.06 3.47
CA SER A 134 -5.80 -9.18 2.70
C SER A 134 -4.34 -9.48 3.04
N ALA A 135 -3.49 -8.46 3.23
CA ALA A 135 -2.10 -8.65 3.63
C ALA A 135 -2.00 -9.33 4.99
N VAL A 136 -2.77 -8.85 5.98
CA VAL A 136 -2.79 -9.40 7.33
C VAL A 136 -3.34 -10.83 7.33
N LEU A 137 -4.46 -11.08 6.64
CA LEU A 137 -5.06 -12.42 6.57
C LEU A 137 -4.11 -13.44 5.92
N ILE A 138 -3.42 -13.05 4.84
CA ILE A 138 -2.42 -13.92 4.21
C ILE A 138 -1.26 -14.16 5.18
N ALA A 139 -0.78 -13.14 5.90
CA ALA A 139 0.30 -13.31 6.88
C ALA A 139 -0.10 -14.27 8.00
N LEU A 140 -1.31 -14.13 8.55
CA LEU A 140 -1.86 -15.02 9.57
C LEU A 140 -2.01 -16.44 9.05
N TRP A 141 -2.53 -16.61 7.83
CA TRP A 141 -2.68 -17.92 7.21
C TRP A 141 -1.34 -18.61 6.95
N VAL A 142 -0.34 -17.88 6.44
CA VAL A 142 1.01 -18.43 6.26
C VAL A 142 1.65 -18.79 7.61
N ASN A 143 1.20 -18.18 8.72
CA ASN A 143 1.74 -18.43 10.06
C ASN A 143 1.11 -19.62 10.77
N THR A 144 0.06 -20.23 10.22
CA THR A 144 -0.52 -21.42 10.84
C THR A 144 0.49 -22.56 10.78
N ASP A 145 0.44 -23.44 11.79
CA ASP A 145 1.29 -24.64 11.81
C ASP A 145 1.03 -25.49 10.56
N ASP A 146 2.11 -25.90 9.90
CA ASP A 146 2.09 -26.77 8.71
C ASP A 146 1.80 -28.24 9.07
#